data_AF-A0A9I9E9N8-F1
#
_entry.id   AF-A0A9I9E9N8-F1
#
_cell.length_a   1.000
_cell.length_b   1.000
_cell.length_c   1.000
_cell.angle_alpha   90.00
_cell.angle_beta   90.00
_cell.angle_gamma   90.00
#
_symmetry.space_group_name_H-M   'P 1'
#
loop_
_entity.id
_entity.type
_entity.pdbx_description
1 polymer ?
#
loop_
_entity_poly.entity_id
_entity_poly.type
_entity_poly.pdbx_seq_one_letter_code
_entity_poly.pdbx_strand_id
1 'polypeptide(L)' 'MRQMRIPVLGFSPMINTPILLHDHNEFLSDSVFIRGIKVYESLISALSSFQEDVSSQ' A
#
# COMPACT_ATOMS: atom_id res chain seq x y z
N MET A 1 13.52 10.14 -1.78
CA MET A 1 13.45 8.68 -1.53
C MET A 1 13.89 7.83 -2.73
N ARG A 2 13.11 7.71 -3.82
CA ARG A 2 13.53 6.90 -5.00
C ARG A 2 14.88 7.35 -5.58
N GLN A 3 15.05 8.65 -5.80
CA GLN A 3 16.32 9.23 -6.28
C GLN A 3 17.48 9.05 -5.30
N MET A 4 17.18 8.80 -4.02
CA MET A 4 18.17 8.53 -2.97
C MET A 4 18.47 7.02 -2.83
N ARG A 5 17.99 6.18 -3.76
CA ARG A 5 18.11 4.71 -3.73
C ARG A 5 17.49 4.02 -2.52
N ILE A 6 16.53 4.68 -1.86
CA ILE A 6 15.71 4.04 -0.81
C ILE A 6 14.58 3.27 -1.52
N PRO A 7 14.41 1.96 -1.26
CA PRO A 7 13.31 1.18 -1.78
C PRO A 7 11.97 1.77 -1.32
N VAL A 8 11.08 2.10 -2.25
CA VAL A 8 9.74 2.61 -1.93
C VAL A 8 8.70 2.05 -2.88
N LEU A 9 7.49 1.88 -2.37
CA LEU A 9 6.32 1.41 -3.09
C LEU A 9 5.17 2.39 -2.86
N GLY A 10 4.57 2.86 -3.96
CA GLY A 10 3.28 3.56 -3.93
C GLY A 10 2.18 2.55 -4.16
N PHE A 11 1.32 2.34 -3.16
CA PHE A 11 0.27 1.33 -3.20
C PHE A 11 -0.97 1.84 -2.46
N SER A 12 -2.14 1.56 -3.02
CA SER A 12 -3.44 1.83 -2.40
C SER A 12 -4.33 0.59 -2.55
N PRO A 13 -4.87 0.02 -1.46
CA PRO A 13 -5.67 -1.21 -1.49
C PRO A 13 -7.12 -0.97 -1.96
N MET A 14 -7.28 -0.42 -3.17
CA MET A 14 -8.57 -0.07 -3.77
C MET A 14 -8.98 -1.09 -4.84
N ILE A 15 -9.13 -2.35 -4.42
CA ILE A 15 -9.49 -3.44 -5.34
C ILE A 15 -10.87 -3.20 -5.96
N ASN A 16 -11.00 -3.48 -7.26
CA ASN A 16 -12.27 -3.35 -8.00
C ASN A 16 -12.96 -1.98 -7.86
N THR A 17 -12.18 -0.92 -7.63
CA THR A 17 -12.69 0.46 -7.53
C THR A 17 -12.40 1.20 -8.84
N PRO A 18 -13.36 1.94 -9.41
CA PRO A 18 -13.11 2.74 -10.60
C PRO A 18 -12.03 3.81 -10.33
N ILE A 19 -11.22 4.12 -11.33
CA ILE A 19 -10.19 5.16 -11.23
C ILE A 19 -10.87 6.51 -11.43
N LEU A 20 -11.24 7.17 -10.33
CA LEU A 20 -11.93 8.47 -10.32
C LEU A 20 -11.15 9.55 -9.57
N LEU A 21 -9.84 9.35 -9.38
CA LEU A 21 -8.98 10.29 -8.65
C LEU A 21 -9.05 11.67 -9.31
N HIS A 22 -9.55 12.67 -8.58
CA HIS A 22 -9.75 14.04 -9.04
C HIS A 22 -10.84 14.24 -10.11
N ASP A 23 -11.78 13.30 -10.24
CA ASP A 23 -12.94 13.43 -11.13
C ASP A 23 -14.24 13.63 -10.33
N HIS A 24 -15.33 13.94 -11.04
CA HIS A 24 -16.66 14.07 -10.48
C HIS A 24 -17.16 12.71 -9.97
N ASN A 25 -17.91 12.75 -8.87
CA ASN A 25 -18.44 11.54 -8.21
C ASN A 25 -17.33 10.56 -7.77
N GLU A 26 -16.14 11.06 -7.41
CA GLU A 26 -15.12 10.25 -6.75
C GLU A 26 -15.71 9.58 -5.50
N PHE A 27 -15.59 8.25 -5.42
CA PHE A 27 -16.08 7.47 -4.29
C PHE A 27 -15.21 6.24 -4.03
N LEU A 28 -15.33 5.70 -2.82
CA LEU A 28 -14.77 4.42 -2.42
C LEU A 28 -15.82 3.66 -1.61
N SER A 29 -16.01 2.37 -1.90
CA SER A 29 -16.89 1.54 -1.06
C SER A 29 -16.31 1.42 0.35
N ASP A 30 -17.17 1.56 1.35
CA ASP A 30 -16.89 1.26 2.76
C ASP A 30 -16.22 -0.12 2.95
N SER A 31 -16.71 -1.16 2.26
CA SER A 31 -16.16 -2.50 2.34
C SER A 31 -14.73 -2.60 1.80
N VAL A 32 -14.38 -1.79 0.79
CA VAL A 32 -13.02 -1.69 0.24
C VAL A 32 -12.13 -0.91 1.20
N PHE A 33 -12.63 0.20 1.74
CA PHE A 33 -11.92 1.00 2.74
C PHE A 33 -11.55 0.18 3.98
N ILE A 34 -12.52 -0.52 4.59
CA ILE A 34 -12.29 -1.36 5.77
C ILE A 34 -11.33 -2.52 5.46
N ARG A 35 -11.41 -3.11 4.27
CA ARG A 35 -10.45 -4.14 3.84
C ARG A 35 -9.05 -3.56 3.66
N GLY A 36 -8.94 -2.34 3.17
CA GLY A 36 -7.69 -1.60 3.04
C GLY A 36 -6.97 -1.42 4.37
N ILE A 37 -7.70 -1.14 5.45
CA ILE A 37 -7.14 -1.07 6.81
C ILE A 37 -6.45 -2.39 7.17
N LYS A 38 -7.14 -3.53 7.01
CA LYS A 38 -6.58 -4.85 7.30
C LYS A 38 -5.33 -5.18 6.48
N VAL A 39 -5.29 -4.73 5.23
CA VAL A 39 -4.12 -4.88 4.34
C VAL A 39 -2.93 -4.09 4.90
N TYR A 40 -3.13 -2.82 5.27
CA TYR A 40 -2.06 -2.02 5.85
C TYR A 40 -1.61 -2.53 7.22
N GLU A 41 -2.52 -2.98 8.09
CA GLU A 41 -2.16 -3.64 9.36
C GLU A 41 -1.19 -4.81 9.12
N SER A 42 -1.53 -5.68 8.17
CA SER A 42 -0.70 -6.84 7.80
C SER A 42 0.63 -6.41 7.19
N LEU A 43 0.62 -5.44 6.28
CA LEU A 43 1.81 -4.94 5.59
C LEU A 43 2.79 -4.29 6.57
N ILE A 44 2.30 -3.40 7.44
CA ILE A 44 3.11 -2.69 8.43
C ILE A 44 3.72 -3.71 9.41
N SER A 45 2.94 -4.68 9.88
CA SER A 45 3.44 -5.76 10.75
C SER A 45 4.57 -6.55 10.07
N ALA A 46 4.37 -6.99 8.83
CA ALA A 46 5.38 -7.73 8.07
C ALA A 46 6.65 -6.90 7.81
N LEU A 47 6.50 -5.64 7.39
CA LEU A 47 7.64 -4.76 7.10
C LEU A 47 8.40 -4.36 8.36
N SER A 48 7.71 -4.18 9.49
CA SER A 48 8.34 -3.85 10.77
C SER A 48 9.13 -5.01 11.39
N SER A 49 8.79 -6.26 11.00
CA SER A 49 9.45 -7.48 11.48
C SER A 49 10.42 -8.08 10.46
N PHE A 50 10.55 -7.47 9.28
CA PHE A 50 11.44 -7.91 8.24
C PHE A 50 12.90 -7.75 8.68
N GLN A 51 13.65 -8.85 8.67
CA GLN A 51 15.11 -8.84 8.80
C GLN A 51 15.70 -8.96 7.41
N GLU A 52 16.53 -8.00 7.05
CA GLU A 52 17.25 -8.01 5.79
C GLU A 52 18.25 -9.18 5.81
N ASP A 53 18.11 -10.10 4.86
CA ASP A 53 19.07 -11.20 4.71
C ASP A 53 20.34 -10.64 4.07
N VAL A 54 21.33 -10.32 4.91
CA VAL A 54 22.64 -9.76 4.52
C VAL A 54 23.55 -10.77 3.81
N SER A 55 23.06 -11.95 3.42
CA SER A 55 23.86 -13.07 2.92
C SER A 55 24.14 -13.07 1.40
N SER A 56 23.93 -11.97 0.69
CA SER A 56 24.30 -11.89 -0.74
C SER A 56 24.89 -10.53 -1.11
N GLN A 57 26.19 -10.39 -0.81
CA GLN A 57 27.11 -9.61 -1.63
C GLN A 57 27.81 -10.54 -2.63
#